data_AF-A0A930X347-F1
#
_entry.id   AF-A0A930X347-F1
#
_cell.length_a   1.000
_cell.length_b   1.000
_cell.length_c   1.000
_cell.angle_alpha   90.00
_cell.angle_beta   90.00
_cell.angle_gamma   90.00
#
_symmetry.space_group_name_H-M   'P 1'
#
loop_
_entity.id
_entity.type
_entity.pdbx_description
1 polymer ?
#
loop_
_entity_poly.entity_id
_entity_poly.type
_entity_poly.pdbx_seq_one_letter_code
_entity_poly.pdbx_strand_id
1 'polypeptide(L)' 'LPPYSPDFNKSEHDFAALKKILAYAPDGTTLDEVVANYRCT' A
#
# COMPACT_ATOMS: atom_id res chain seq x y z
N LEU A 1 -11.46 1.59 20.55
CA LEU A 1 -11.09 0.31 19.89
C LEU A 1 -10.36 -0.54 20.91
N PRO A 2 -10.57 -1.87 20.92
CA PRO A 2 -9.70 -2.78 21.66
C PRO A 2 -8.23 -2.49 21.30
N PRO A 3 -7.27 -2.67 22.23
CA PRO A 3 -5.86 -2.66 21.90
C PRO A 3 -5.58 -3.64 20.75
N TYR A 4 -4.70 -3.28 19.81
CA TYR A 4 -4.39 -4.08 18.63
C TYR A 4 -5.62 -4.41 17.78
N SER A 5 -6.32 -3.37 17.33
CA SER A 5 -7.39 -3.46 16.34
C SER A 5 -6.89 -3.01 14.96
N PRO A 6 -5.98 -3.77 14.30
CA PRO A 6 -5.38 -3.36 13.03
C PRO A 6 -6.43 -3.21 11.92
N ASP A 7 -7.50 -4.02 11.96
CA ASP A 7 -8.63 -3.94 11.02
C ASP A 7 -9.35 -2.58 11.04
N PHE A 8 -9.19 -1.81 12.12
CA PHE A 8 -9.77 -0.49 12.27
C PHE A 8 -8.75 0.64 12.02
N ASN A 9 -7.50 0.29 11.71
CA ASN A 9 -6.49 1.25 11.30
C ASN A 9 -6.43 1.33 9.77
N LYS A 10 -6.92 2.43 9.21
CA LYS A 10 -6.98 2.62 7.75
C LYS A 10 -5.62 2.49 7.07
N SER A 11 -4.53 2.84 7.76
CA SER A 11 -3.19 2.73 7.19
C SER A 11 -2.80 1.28 6.87
N GLU A 12 -3.34 0.29 7.57
CA GLU A 12 -3.09 -1.13 7.27
C GLU A 12 -3.57 -1.50 5.87
N HIS A 13 -4.74 -0.99 5.46
CA HIS A 13 -5.26 -1.17 4.12
C HIS A 13 -4.41 -0.45 3.07
N ASP A 14 -3.96 0.77 3.37
CA ASP A 14 -3.10 1.55 2.48
C ASP A 14 -1.75 0.85 2.24
N PHE A 15 -1.13 0.34 3.31
CA PHE A 15 0.11 -0.42 3.20
C PHE A 15 -0.09 -1.76 2.50
N ALA A 16 -1.23 -2.42 2.68
CA ALA A 16 -1.55 -3.64 1.92
C ALA A 16 -1.68 -3.36 0.41
N ALA A 17 -2.33 -2.26 0.03
CA ALA A 17 -2.46 -1.84 -1.36
C ALA A 17 -1.09 -1.49 -1.99
N LEU A 18 -0.27 -0.70 -1.29
CA LEU A 18 1.08 -0.35 -1.74
C LEU A 18 1.97 -1.58 -1.91
N LYS A 19 1.95 -2.51 -0.94
CA LYS A 19 2.68 -3.78 -1.03
C LYS A 19 2.24 -4.62 -2.23
N LYS A 20 0.94 -4.63 -2.53
CA LYS A 20 0.40 -5.34 -3.71
C LYS A 20 0.88 -4.71 -5.01
N ILE A 21 0.87 -3.39 -5.13
CA ILE A 21 1.37 -2.68 -6.32
C ILE A 21 2.85 -3.03 -6.54
N LEU A 22 3.67 -2.93 -5.49
CA LEU A 22 5.09 -3.24 -5.55
C LEU A 22 5.35 -4.72 -5.92
N ALA A 23 4.58 -5.65 -5.36
CA ALA A 23 4.78 -7.09 -5.60
C ALA A 23 4.56 -7.54 -7.05
N TYR A 24 3.78 -6.76 -7.83
CA TYR A 24 3.53 -7.03 -9.25
C TYR A 24 4.15 -5.98 -10.17
N ALA A 25 4.96 -5.06 -9.63
CA ALA A 25 5.62 -4.04 -10.41
C ALA A 25 6.78 -4.65 -11.23
N PRO A 26 7.04 -4.15 -12.45
CA PRO A 26 8.23 -4.53 -13.21
C PRO A 26 9.52 -4.22 -12.45
N ASP A 27 10.58 -4.97 -12.75
CA ASP A 27 11.92 -4.67 -12.23
C ASP A 27 12.35 -3.26 -12.63
N GLY A 28 12.92 -2.52 -11.67
CA GLY A 28 13.33 -1.13 -11.88
C GLY A 28 12.24 -0.08 -11.62
N THR A 29 11.01 -0.50 -11.28
CA THR A 29 9.96 0.44 -10.84
C THR A 29 10.40 1.18 -9.58
N THR A 30 10.33 2.50 -9.60
CA THR A 30 10.70 3.36 -8.48
C THR A 30 9.59 3.46 -7.44
N LEU A 31 9.95 3.85 -6.22
CA LEU A 31 8.97 4.09 -5.16
C LEU A 31 8.00 5.22 -5.52
N ASP A 32 8.47 6.24 -6.24
CA ASP A 32 7.63 7.37 -6.68
C ASP A 32 6.52 6.90 -7.63
N GLU A 33 6.87 6.01 -8.58
CA GLU A 33 5.90 5.38 -9.49
C GLU A 33 4.88 4.50 -8.74
N VAL A 34 5.32 3.75 -7.71
CA VAL A 34 4.42 2.96 -6.86
C VAL A 34 3.44 3.85 -6.10
N VAL A 35 3.92 4.96 -5.53
CA VAL A 35 3.08 5.94 -4.80
C VAL A 35 2.12 6.65 -5.75
N ALA A 36 2.58 7.00 -6.96
CA ALA A 36 1.74 7.60 -7.99
C ALA A 36 0.61 6.66 -8.45
N ASN A 37 0.91 5.37 -8.63
CA ASN A 37 -0.08 4.37 -9.01
C ASN A 37 -1.15 4.18 -7.92
N TYR A 38 -0.76 4.15 -6.65
CA TYR A 38 -1.69 4.09 -5.51
C TYR A 38 -2.62 5.31 -5.41
N ARG A 39 -2.18 6.51 -5.84
CA ARG A 39 -3.01 7.72 -5.80
C ARG A 39 -4.00 7.84 -6.97
N CYS A 40 -3.83 7.04 -8.01
CA CYS A 40 -4.68 7.02 -9.20
C CYS A 40 -5.72 5.89 -9.19
N THR A 41 -5.73 5.04 -8.15
CA THR A 41 -6.77 4.04 -7.86
C THR A 41 -7.87 4.61 -6.97
#